data_AF-A0A1I7ZAV3-F1
#
_entry.id   AF-A0A1I7ZAV3-F1
#
_cell.length_a   1.000
_cell.length_b   1.000
_cell.length_c   1.000
_cell.angle_alpha   90.00
_cell.angle_beta   90.00
_cell.angle_gamma   90.00
#
_symmetry.space_group_name_H-M   'P 1'
#
loop_
_entity.id
_entity.type
_entity.pdbx_description
1 polymer ?
#
loop_
_entity_poly.entity_id
_entity_poly.type
_entity_poly.pdbx_seq_one_letter_code
_entity_poly.pdbx_strand_id
1 'polypeptide(L)'
;MAELAKKDEVVTREEWLRDDAVEFFKSIGEDYKAEIIASIPSNEPISLYREGDFIDLCRGPHVPSTGKLKVFKLMKVAGAYWRGDSNNEMLQRIYGTAWATKEDQQAYLTMLEEAERRDHRSEERCLARHDAGARLYARRRSHFLYRRSTARRMRRLYGSVASRAEQALIESLRRTGCEFEISEGEGAFYGPKIEYTLKDAIGRHWQCGTIQVDFSMPARLGAEYVDAQDQRRVPVMLHRAILGSFERFIGMLIENHAGALPAWLAPEHVVVCCISESSADYAQSVAQNLKKMGFRASSDLRGEKITRKIREHRVFDIATEKKHRINGEIRIPEVRLIGVEGEQLGIVKVPDALAMAEQHDVDLVEIAPAAVPPVCRLMDYGKFRYQEQKRQQEAKAKQKIIQIKEVKFRPGTDEGDYQVKLRNVKRFIDDGDKVKVTLRFRGREMAHQELGMRVLERIRDEVSEICQVEAMPKLEGRQMVMVLAPRKKAS
;
A
#
# COMPACT_ATOMS: atom_id res chain seq x y z
N MET A 1 0.43 -23.24 0.78
CA MET A 1 0.10 -22.75 -0.58
C MET A 1 1.26 -22.88 -1.56
N ALA A 2 2.45 -22.28 -1.34
CA ALA A 2 3.55 -22.38 -2.32
C ALA A 2 4.04 -23.82 -2.50
N GLU A 3 4.02 -24.63 -1.44
CA GLU A 3 4.31 -26.07 -1.54
C GLU A 3 3.25 -26.84 -2.33
N LEU A 4 1.96 -26.53 -2.15
CA LEU A 4 0.86 -27.13 -2.90
C LEU A 4 0.94 -26.80 -4.39
N ALA A 5 1.21 -25.54 -4.74
CA ALA A 5 1.42 -25.13 -6.12
C ALA A 5 2.62 -25.85 -6.79
N LYS A 6 3.64 -26.25 -6.02
CA LYS A 6 4.78 -27.03 -6.54
C LYS A 6 4.43 -28.50 -6.80
N LYS A 7 3.39 -29.04 -6.16
CA LYS A 7 2.94 -30.42 -6.40
C LYS A 7 2.23 -30.59 -7.74
N ASP A 8 1.74 -29.48 -8.32
CA ASP A 8 1.03 -29.46 -9.62
C ASP A 8 -0.13 -30.46 -9.69
N GLU A 9 -0.91 -30.53 -8.61
CA GLU A 9 -2.09 -31.39 -8.52
C GLU A 9 -3.15 -30.94 -9.54
N VAL A 10 -3.79 -31.92 -10.19
CA VAL A 10 -4.87 -31.69 -11.15
C VAL A 10 -6.14 -31.32 -10.39
N VAL A 11 -6.82 -30.27 -10.85
CA VAL A 11 -8.09 -29.84 -10.27
C VAL A 11 -9.23 -30.48 -11.07
N THR A 12 -10.04 -31.32 -10.42
CA THR A 12 -11.17 -32.01 -11.05
C THR A 12 -12.50 -31.45 -10.56
N ARG A 13 -13.44 -31.21 -11.49
CA ARG A 13 -14.83 -30.84 -11.17
C ARG A 13 -15.64 -32.12 -11.03
N GLU A 14 -16.31 -32.27 -9.90
CA GLU A 14 -17.21 -33.37 -9.59
C GLU A 14 -18.63 -32.82 -9.38
N GLU A 15 -19.65 -33.55 -9.82
CA GLU A 15 -21.04 -33.24 -9.51
C GLU A 15 -21.57 -34.27 -8.52
N TRP A 16 -22.08 -33.77 -7.40
CA TRP A 16 -22.53 -34.61 -6.28
C TRP A 16 -24.03 -34.44 -6.06
N LEU A 17 -24.66 -35.47 -5.51
CA LEU A 17 -26.01 -35.32 -4.98
C LEU A 17 -25.97 -34.41 -3.75
N ARG A 18 -27.05 -33.66 -3.57
CA ARG A 18 -27.16 -32.66 -2.50
C ARG A 18 -26.97 -33.26 -1.12
N ASP A 19 -27.68 -34.36 -0.86
CA ASP A 19 -27.69 -35.00 0.45
C ASP A 19 -26.29 -35.58 0.77
N ASP A 20 -25.66 -36.24 -0.21
CA ASP A 20 -24.29 -36.74 -0.10
C ASP A 20 -23.27 -35.63 0.18
N ALA A 21 -23.40 -34.48 -0.51
CA ALA A 21 -22.51 -33.34 -0.29
C ALA A 21 -22.70 -32.72 1.11
N VAL A 22 -23.96 -32.61 1.59
CA VAL A 22 -24.26 -32.11 2.93
C VAL A 22 -23.71 -33.04 4.00
N GLU A 23 -23.89 -34.36 3.85
CA GLU A 23 -23.38 -35.35 4.78
C GLU A 23 -21.84 -35.33 4.83
N PHE A 24 -21.19 -35.25 3.66
CA PHE A 24 -19.74 -35.12 3.56
C PHE A 24 -19.20 -33.89 4.32
N PHE A 25 -19.73 -32.67 4.05
CA PHE A 25 -19.23 -31.46 4.72
C PHE A 25 -19.49 -31.47 6.23
N LYS A 26 -20.62 -32.04 6.68
CA LYS A 26 -20.87 -32.24 8.12
C LYS A 26 -19.87 -33.22 8.75
N SER A 27 -19.52 -34.30 8.05
CA SER A 27 -18.58 -35.31 8.57
C SER A 27 -17.18 -34.76 8.82
N ILE A 28 -16.77 -33.72 8.06
CA ILE A 28 -15.48 -33.04 8.22
C ILE A 28 -15.55 -31.77 9.07
N GLY A 29 -16.72 -31.44 9.65
CA GLY A 29 -16.91 -30.28 10.53
C GLY A 29 -17.11 -28.93 9.82
N GLU A 30 -17.47 -28.94 8.54
CA GLU A 30 -17.69 -27.74 7.70
C GLU A 30 -19.20 -27.37 7.64
N ASP A 31 -19.77 -26.97 8.78
CA ASP A 31 -21.21 -26.69 8.92
C ASP A 31 -21.70 -25.55 8.01
N TYR A 32 -20.86 -24.54 7.79
CA TYR A 32 -21.18 -23.39 6.93
C TYR A 32 -21.41 -23.81 5.47
N LYS A 33 -20.65 -24.78 4.96
CA LYS A 33 -20.81 -25.26 3.57
C LYS A 33 -22.08 -26.10 3.44
N ALA A 34 -22.39 -26.91 4.45
CA ALA A 34 -23.65 -27.65 4.50
C ALA A 34 -24.87 -26.70 4.50
N GLU A 35 -24.82 -25.60 5.26
CA GLU A 35 -25.87 -24.57 5.27
C GLU A 35 -26.03 -23.90 3.90
N ILE A 36 -24.91 -23.58 3.22
CA ILE A 36 -24.94 -23.01 1.87
C ILE A 36 -25.64 -23.97 0.90
N ILE A 37 -25.25 -25.25 0.89
CA ILE A 37 -25.82 -26.26 -0.02
C ILE A 37 -27.33 -26.39 0.20
N ALA A 38 -27.79 -26.41 1.46
CA ALA A 38 -29.20 -26.47 1.79
C ALA A 38 -30.00 -25.27 1.24
N SER A 39 -29.37 -24.10 1.13
CA SER A 39 -30.00 -22.87 0.63
C SER A 39 -30.08 -22.75 -0.90
N ILE A 40 -29.34 -23.58 -1.64
CA ILE A 40 -29.35 -23.56 -3.12
C ILE A 40 -30.70 -24.12 -3.61
N PRO A 41 -31.34 -23.56 -4.66
CA PRO A 41 -32.57 -24.15 -5.22
C PRO A 41 -32.40 -25.61 -5.68
N SER A 42 -33.41 -26.47 -5.48
CA SER A 42 -33.32 -27.92 -5.72
C SER A 42 -33.08 -28.32 -7.19
N ASN A 43 -33.32 -27.41 -8.12
CA ASN A 43 -33.11 -27.60 -9.55
C ASN A 43 -31.67 -27.29 -10.02
N GLU A 44 -30.79 -26.81 -9.13
CA GLU A 44 -29.40 -26.50 -9.48
C GLU A 44 -28.46 -27.67 -9.09
N PRO A 45 -27.55 -28.10 -9.98
CA PRO A 45 -26.56 -29.13 -9.67
C PRO A 45 -25.52 -28.62 -8.67
N ILE A 46 -25.06 -29.49 -7.76
CA ILE A 46 -24.02 -29.18 -6.78
C ILE A 46 -22.67 -29.58 -7.37
N SER A 47 -21.87 -28.58 -7.77
CA SER A 47 -20.50 -28.79 -8.23
C SER A 47 -19.50 -28.63 -7.09
N LEU A 48 -18.63 -29.62 -6.95
CA LEU A 48 -17.48 -29.61 -6.06
C LEU A 48 -16.19 -29.65 -6.87
N TYR A 49 -15.11 -29.10 -6.31
CA TYR A 49 -13.79 -29.14 -6.90
C TYR A 49 -12.84 -29.88 -5.98
N ARG A 50 -12.15 -30.88 -6.53
CA ARG A 50 -11.13 -31.65 -5.83
C ARG A 50 -9.74 -31.23 -6.28
N GLU A 51 -8.87 -30.98 -5.29
CA GLU A 51 -7.44 -30.72 -5.41
C GLU A 51 -6.72 -31.66 -4.44
N GLY A 52 -6.23 -32.79 -4.95
CA GLY A 52 -5.64 -33.84 -4.10
C GLY A 52 -6.65 -34.34 -3.05
N ASP A 53 -6.31 -34.16 -1.77
CA ASP A 53 -7.16 -34.53 -0.63
C ASP A 53 -8.18 -33.45 -0.25
N PHE A 54 -8.09 -32.26 -0.84
CA PHE A 54 -8.97 -31.14 -0.53
C PHE A 54 -10.17 -31.11 -1.48
N ILE A 55 -11.38 -30.98 -0.93
CA ILE A 55 -12.62 -30.83 -1.69
C ILE A 55 -13.32 -29.55 -1.23
N ASP A 56 -13.73 -28.71 -2.19
CA ASP A 56 -14.44 -27.47 -1.89
C ASP A 56 -15.69 -27.27 -2.74
N LEU A 57 -16.66 -26.56 -2.16
CA LEU A 57 -17.91 -26.19 -2.81
C LEU A 57 -17.72 -24.89 -3.59
N CYS A 58 -17.77 -24.98 -4.92
CA CYS A 58 -17.69 -23.78 -5.76
C CYS A 58 -18.45 -23.99 -7.08
N ARG A 59 -18.94 -22.88 -7.66
CA ARG A 59 -19.54 -22.88 -9.01
C ARG A 59 -18.49 -22.85 -10.13
N GLY A 60 -17.29 -22.33 -9.84
CA GLY A 60 -16.18 -22.22 -10.78
C GLY A 60 -16.35 -21.17 -11.88
N PRO A 61 -15.52 -21.21 -12.95
CA PRO A 61 -14.49 -22.21 -13.24
C PRO A 61 -13.20 -22.07 -12.39
N HIS A 62 -12.41 -23.14 -12.32
CA HIS A 62 -11.10 -23.18 -11.67
C HIS A 62 -9.96 -23.38 -12.69
N VAL A 63 -8.73 -23.12 -12.27
CA VAL A 63 -7.52 -23.46 -13.05
C VAL A 63 -7.40 -24.98 -13.22
N PRO A 64 -6.79 -25.48 -14.31
CA PRO A 64 -6.71 -26.93 -14.56
C PRO A 64 -5.74 -27.67 -13.60
N SER A 65 -4.73 -26.99 -13.09
CA SER A 65 -3.80 -27.54 -12.11
C SER A 65 -3.25 -26.46 -11.17
N THR A 66 -2.83 -26.88 -9.98
CA THR A 66 -2.32 -25.96 -8.95
C THR A 66 -0.98 -25.35 -9.34
N GLY A 67 -0.20 -25.99 -10.22
CA GLY A 67 1.05 -25.45 -10.74
C GLY A 67 0.88 -24.25 -11.67
N LYS A 68 -0.35 -23.93 -12.08
CA LYS A 68 -0.67 -22.66 -12.75
C LYS A 68 -0.64 -21.48 -11.77
N LEU A 69 -0.82 -21.70 -10.47
CA LEU A 69 -0.85 -20.66 -9.43
C LEU A 69 0.56 -20.31 -8.95
N LYS A 70 1.31 -19.59 -9.79
CA LYS A 70 2.73 -19.26 -9.51
C LYS A 70 2.94 -17.97 -8.72
N VAL A 71 2.08 -16.98 -8.93
CA VAL A 71 2.29 -15.62 -8.39
C VAL A 71 1.07 -15.21 -7.55
N PHE A 72 1.21 -15.31 -6.23
CA PHE A 72 0.18 -14.90 -5.28
C PHE A 72 0.81 -14.33 -4.00
N LYS A 73 0.07 -13.50 -3.26
CA LYS A 73 0.52 -12.91 -1.99
C LYS A 73 -0.66 -12.76 -1.04
N LEU A 74 -0.48 -13.17 0.21
CA LEU A 74 -1.42 -12.88 1.30
C LEU A 74 -1.24 -11.43 1.74
N MET A 75 -2.36 -10.76 2.00
CA MET A 75 -2.43 -9.34 2.30
C MET A 75 -2.71 -9.13 3.78
N LYS A 76 -3.98 -8.91 4.14
CA LYS A 76 -4.42 -8.59 5.50
C LYS A 76 -5.45 -9.59 6.00
N VAL A 77 -5.56 -9.68 7.32
CA VAL A 77 -6.62 -10.42 8.01
C VAL A 77 -7.63 -9.42 8.55
N ALA A 78 -8.92 -9.71 8.42
CA ALA A 78 -10.01 -8.90 8.97
C ALA A 78 -11.09 -9.80 9.58
N GLY A 79 -11.88 -9.26 10.51
CA GLY A 79 -13.11 -9.92 10.98
C GLY A 79 -14.25 -9.74 9.98
N ALA A 80 -15.10 -10.75 9.85
CA ALA A 80 -16.35 -10.68 9.11
C ALA A 80 -17.42 -11.51 9.82
N TYR A 81 -18.69 -11.15 9.69
CA TYR A 81 -19.78 -11.91 10.30
C TYR A 81 -20.49 -12.79 9.27
N TRP A 82 -20.99 -13.95 9.69
CA TRP A 82 -21.76 -14.84 8.82
C TRP A 82 -23.00 -14.13 8.26
N ARG A 83 -23.19 -14.21 6.93
CA ARG A 83 -24.22 -13.48 6.15
C ARG A 83 -24.25 -11.95 6.36
N GLY A 84 -23.21 -11.36 6.97
CA GLY A 84 -23.15 -9.93 7.27
C GLY A 84 -24.01 -9.48 8.46
N ASP A 85 -24.52 -10.41 9.28
CA ASP A 85 -25.30 -10.11 10.47
C ASP A 85 -24.39 -10.12 11.72
N SER A 86 -24.32 -8.99 12.43
CA SER A 86 -23.47 -8.83 13.63
C SER A 86 -23.87 -9.71 14.81
N ASN A 87 -25.06 -10.33 14.79
CA ASN A 87 -25.50 -11.28 15.81
C ASN A 87 -24.93 -12.69 15.61
N ASN A 88 -24.38 -12.98 14.43
CA ASN A 88 -23.79 -14.28 14.12
C ASN A 88 -22.32 -14.35 14.57
N GLU A 89 -21.73 -15.54 14.45
CA GLU A 89 -20.32 -15.76 14.76
C GLU A 89 -19.39 -14.87 13.91
N MET A 90 -18.33 -14.38 14.54
CA MET A 90 -17.27 -13.61 13.89
C MET A 90 -16.24 -14.56 13.27
N LEU A 91 -16.17 -14.54 11.95
CA LEU A 91 -15.24 -15.31 11.13
C LEU A 91 -13.97 -14.51 10.80
N GLN A 92 -12.87 -15.22 10.56
CA GLN A 92 -11.63 -14.64 10.08
C GLN A 92 -11.60 -14.61 8.55
N ARG A 93 -11.44 -13.43 7.97
CA ARG A 93 -11.30 -13.22 6.53
C ARG A 93 -9.85 -12.91 6.20
N ILE A 94 -9.22 -13.77 5.40
CA ILE A 94 -7.86 -13.58 4.89
C ILE A 94 -7.95 -13.05 3.46
N TYR A 95 -7.39 -11.87 3.20
CA TYR A 95 -7.31 -11.30 1.85
C TYR A 95 -6.02 -11.74 1.16
N GLY A 96 -6.10 -12.00 -0.14
CA GLY A 96 -4.96 -12.32 -0.99
C GLY A 96 -5.11 -11.75 -2.40
N THR A 97 -4.02 -11.72 -3.15
CA THR A 97 -4.01 -11.33 -4.58
C THR A 97 -3.20 -12.34 -5.38
N ALA A 98 -3.62 -12.61 -6.63
CA ALA A 98 -2.97 -13.54 -7.55
C ALA A 98 -2.89 -12.95 -8.96
N TRP A 99 -1.79 -13.23 -9.66
CA TRP A 99 -1.45 -12.62 -10.96
C TRP A 99 -0.81 -13.66 -11.89
N ALA A 100 -0.82 -13.38 -13.19
CA ALA A 100 -0.14 -14.23 -14.18
C ALA A 100 1.39 -14.04 -14.13
N THR A 101 1.85 -12.80 -13.94
CA THR A 101 3.27 -12.43 -13.93
C THR A 101 3.67 -11.76 -12.62
N LYS A 102 4.97 -11.81 -12.30
CA LYS A 102 5.51 -11.17 -11.09
C LYS A 102 5.57 -9.65 -11.24
N GLU A 103 5.75 -9.19 -12.47
CA GLU A 103 5.75 -7.80 -12.87
C GLU A 103 4.40 -7.14 -12.56
N ASP A 104 3.30 -7.77 -12.96
CA ASP A 104 1.95 -7.25 -12.69
C ASP A 104 1.63 -7.23 -11.19
N GLN A 105 2.02 -8.29 -10.47
CA GLN A 105 1.88 -8.32 -9.02
C GLN A 105 2.67 -7.18 -8.36
N GLN A 106 3.91 -6.94 -8.79
CA GLN A 106 4.72 -5.89 -8.21
C GLN A 106 4.16 -4.50 -8.55
N ALA A 107 3.65 -4.30 -9.76
CA ALA A 107 2.96 -3.07 -10.13
C ALA A 107 1.74 -2.82 -9.23
N TYR A 108 0.91 -3.85 -9.00
CA TYR A 108 -0.24 -3.78 -8.10
C TYR A 108 0.17 -3.49 -6.65
N LEU A 109 1.20 -4.15 -6.13
CA LEU A 109 1.69 -3.90 -4.78
C LEU A 109 2.27 -2.50 -4.62
N THR A 110 2.98 -2.00 -5.63
CA THR A 110 3.51 -0.63 -5.63
C THR A 110 2.37 0.38 -5.63
N MET A 111 1.32 0.14 -6.42
CA MET A 111 0.09 0.95 -6.41
C MET A 111 -0.59 0.95 -5.03
N LEU A 112 -0.66 -0.20 -4.36
CA LEU A 112 -1.22 -0.30 -3.00
C LEU A 112 -0.36 0.41 -1.94
N GLU A 113 0.96 0.30 -2.03
CA GLU A 113 1.87 1.01 -1.11
C GLU A 113 1.77 2.53 -1.30
N GLU A 114 1.65 3.00 -2.53
CA GLU A 114 1.38 4.41 -2.84
C GLU A 114 0.01 4.85 -2.32
N ALA A 115 -1.01 3.99 -2.44
CA ALA A 115 -2.33 4.22 -1.89
C ALA A 115 -2.36 4.33 -0.37
N GLU A 116 -1.64 3.44 0.33
CA GLU A 116 -1.57 3.45 1.79
C GLU A 116 -0.79 4.68 2.31
N ARG A 117 0.25 5.10 1.58
CA ARG A 117 0.95 6.37 1.87
C ARG A 117 0.04 7.58 1.77
N ARG A 118 -0.91 7.56 0.84
CA ARG A 118 -1.84 8.66 0.58
C ARG A 118 -3.09 8.64 1.47
N ASP A 119 -3.31 7.56 2.24
CA ASP A 119 -4.52 7.40 3.06
C ASP A 119 -4.65 8.58 4.03
N HIS A 120 -5.76 9.33 3.92
CA HIS A 120 -5.99 10.50 4.76
C HIS A 120 -5.94 10.18 6.26
N ARG A 121 -6.17 8.94 6.71
CA ARG A 121 -6.06 8.56 8.13
C ARG A 121 -4.61 8.43 8.61
N SER A 122 -3.69 8.09 7.71
CA SER A 122 -2.25 8.07 8.00
C SER A 122 -1.68 9.49 7.90
N GLU A 123 -2.16 10.29 6.94
CA GLU A 123 -1.77 11.70 6.73
C GLU A 123 -2.43 12.69 7.71
N GLU A 124 -3.62 12.42 8.24
CA GLU A 124 -4.29 13.22 9.29
C GLU A 124 -3.44 13.29 10.55
N ARG A 125 -2.65 12.25 10.86
CA ARG A 125 -1.68 12.29 11.95
C ARG A 125 -0.60 13.37 11.76
N CYS A 126 -0.34 13.78 10.52
CA CYS A 126 0.53 14.91 10.18
C CYS A 126 -0.23 16.24 10.06
N LEU A 127 -1.47 16.24 9.57
CA LEU A 127 -2.30 17.44 9.36
C LEU A 127 -3.07 17.93 10.60
N ALA A 128 -3.30 17.09 11.62
CA ALA A 128 -4.08 17.38 12.83
C ALA A 128 -3.47 18.47 13.75
N ARG A 129 -2.53 19.27 13.26
CA ARG A 129 -1.99 20.45 13.95
C ARG A 129 -2.72 21.76 13.61
N HIS A 130 -3.59 21.81 12.61
CA HIS A 130 -4.22 23.08 12.20
C HIS A 130 -5.71 22.95 11.90
N ASP A 131 -6.49 23.66 12.71
CA ASP A 131 -7.95 23.78 12.64
C ASP A 131 -8.31 24.92 11.68
N ALA A 132 -8.91 24.63 10.52
CA ALA A 132 -9.37 25.66 9.59
C ALA A 132 -10.55 25.19 8.71
N GLY A 133 -11.72 25.78 8.95
CA GLY A 133 -12.91 25.59 8.12
C GLY A 133 -12.78 26.27 6.75
N ALA A 134 -12.97 25.50 5.67
CA ALA A 134 -12.95 26.00 4.29
C ALA A 134 -14.38 26.05 3.70
N ARG A 135 -14.70 27.13 2.98
CA ARG A 135 -15.86 27.21 2.06
C ARG A 135 -15.36 27.09 0.63
N LEU A 136 -16.04 26.30 -0.19
CA LEU A 136 -15.55 25.88 -1.51
C LEU A 136 -16.63 26.09 -2.59
N TYR A 137 -16.25 26.74 -3.69
CA TYR A 137 -17.01 26.81 -4.94
C TYR A 137 -16.18 26.15 -6.04
N ALA A 138 -16.74 25.16 -6.76
CA ALA A 138 -16.03 24.43 -7.81
C ALA A 138 -16.66 24.70 -9.19
N ARG A 139 -15.80 24.98 -10.19
CA ARG A 139 -16.17 25.13 -11.61
C ARG A 139 -15.13 24.45 -12.52
N ARG A 140 -15.26 23.14 -12.77
CA ARG A 140 -14.90 22.42 -14.03
C ARG A 140 -15.16 20.91 -13.91
N ARG A 141 -15.27 20.24 -15.06
CA ARG A 141 -16.27 19.19 -15.33
C ARG A 141 -15.72 17.86 -15.90
N SER A 142 -14.49 17.45 -15.60
CA SER A 142 -13.78 16.50 -16.48
C SER A 142 -13.70 15.02 -16.08
N HIS A 143 -14.13 14.56 -14.90
CA HIS A 143 -13.98 13.13 -14.53
C HIS A 143 -15.12 12.60 -13.63
N PHE A 144 -16.36 12.59 -14.13
CA PHE A 144 -17.51 12.07 -13.38
C PHE A 144 -18.01 10.76 -14.00
N LEU A 145 -18.05 9.70 -13.20
CA LEU A 145 -18.77 8.48 -13.54
C LEU A 145 -20.19 8.59 -12.96
N TYR A 146 -21.20 8.51 -13.81
CA TYR A 146 -22.60 8.68 -13.41
C TYR A 146 -23.19 7.30 -13.14
N ARG A 147 -23.68 7.07 -11.92
CA ARG A 147 -24.41 5.85 -11.57
C ARG A 147 -25.86 6.17 -11.22
N ARG A 148 -26.79 5.43 -11.80
CA ARG A 148 -28.22 5.53 -11.53
C ARG A 148 -28.65 4.37 -10.66
N SER A 149 -29.17 4.65 -9.46
CA SER A 149 -29.62 3.61 -8.55
C SER A 149 -31.15 3.46 -8.57
N THR A 150 -31.68 2.28 -8.93
CA THR A 150 -33.14 2.02 -8.94
C THR A 150 -33.60 1.36 -7.64
N ALA A 151 -34.82 1.66 -7.18
CA ALA A 151 -35.35 1.10 -5.93
C ALA A 151 -36.39 -0.01 -6.21
N ARG A 152 -35.98 -1.28 -6.14
CA ARG A 152 -36.91 -2.43 -6.34
C ARG A 152 -38.13 -2.39 -5.40
N ARG A 153 -37.96 -1.87 -4.18
CA ARG A 153 -39.03 -1.75 -3.17
C ARG A 153 -40.06 -0.66 -3.53
N MET A 154 -39.63 0.40 -4.24
CA MET A 154 -40.50 1.51 -4.63
C MET A 154 -41.44 1.12 -5.77
N ARG A 155 -40.99 0.30 -6.74
CA ARG A 155 -41.87 -0.22 -7.81
C ARG A 155 -43.09 -0.95 -7.26
N ARG A 156 -42.94 -1.63 -6.12
CA ARG A 156 -44.06 -2.31 -5.44
C ARG A 156 -45.02 -1.36 -4.73
N LEU A 157 -44.56 -0.19 -4.26
CA LEU A 157 -45.35 0.74 -3.44
C LEU A 157 -45.98 1.88 -4.25
N TYR A 158 -45.34 2.34 -5.32
CA TYR A 158 -45.72 3.57 -6.04
C TYR A 158 -45.91 3.40 -7.55
N GLY A 159 -45.83 2.17 -8.07
CA GLY A 159 -46.20 1.81 -9.45
C GLY A 159 -45.69 2.80 -10.51
N SER A 160 -46.61 3.48 -11.19
CA SER A 160 -46.36 4.38 -12.33
C SER A 160 -45.59 5.65 -11.99
N VAL A 161 -45.66 6.15 -10.75
CA VAL A 161 -44.94 7.37 -10.32
C VAL A 161 -43.43 7.11 -10.27
N ALA A 162 -43.04 5.93 -9.77
CA ALA A 162 -41.64 5.50 -9.73
C ALA A 162 -41.05 5.37 -11.15
N SER A 163 -41.81 4.81 -12.09
CA SER A 163 -41.41 4.68 -13.50
C SER A 163 -41.23 6.05 -14.17
N ARG A 164 -42.14 7.00 -13.93
CA ARG A 164 -42.03 8.37 -14.46
C ARG A 164 -40.80 9.10 -13.90
N ALA A 165 -40.52 8.94 -12.61
CA ALA A 165 -39.35 9.53 -11.97
C ALA A 165 -38.03 8.97 -12.53
N GLU A 166 -37.95 7.65 -12.70
CA GLU A 166 -36.80 6.99 -13.31
C GLU A 166 -36.57 7.48 -14.74
N GLN A 167 -37.63 7.59 -15.54
CA GLN A 167 -37.55 8.09 -16.91
C GLN A 167 -37.12 9.55 -16.97
N ALA A 168 -37.64 10.41 -16.09
CA ALA A 168 -37.26 11.81 -16.03
C ALA A 168 -35.75 11.99 -15.73
N LEU A 169 -35.19 11.20 -14.82
CA LEU A 169 -33.76 11.22 -14.53
C LEU A 169 -32.92 10.72 -15.72
N ILE A 170 -33.33 9.62 -16.36
CA ILE A 170 -32.65 9.10 -17.56
C ILE A 170 -32.64 10.14 -18.67
N GLU A 171 -33.79 10.75 -18.94
CA GLU A 171 -33.93 11.76 -19.99
C GLU A 171 -33.08 13.00 -19.67
N SER A 172 -33.01 13.41 -18.41
CA SER A 172 -32.13 14.51 -17.99
C SER A 172 -30.65 14.22 -18.27
N LEU A 173 -30.18 12.99 -18.00
CA LEU A 173 -28.80 12.57 -18.27
C LEU A 173 -28.51 12.47 -19.77
N ARG A 174 -29.45 11.93 -20.56
CA ARG A 174 -29.35 11.87 -22.02
C ARG A 174 -29.23 13.25 -22.65
N ARG A 175 -30.04 14.22 -22.20
CA ARG A 175 -29.96 15.62 -22.67
C ARG A 175 -28.64 16.29 -22.36
N THR A 176 -27.97 15.89 -21.27
CA THR A 176 -26.64 16.40 -20.94
C THR A 176 -25.51 15.77 -21.75
N GLY A 177 -25.78 14.69 -22.50
CA GLY A 177 -24.77 13.96 -23.27
C GLY A 177 -23.76 13.22 -22.38
N CYS A 178 -24.10 12.93 -21.12
CA CYS A 178 -23.22 12.21 -20.21
C CYS A 178 -23.43 10.70 -20.33
N GLU A 179 -22.33 9.95 -20.32
CA GLU A 179 -22.37 8.50 -20.16
C GLU A 179 -22.75 8.13 -18.72
N PHE A 180 -23.60 7.12 -18.55
CA PHE A 180 -24.05 6.68 -17.23
C PHE A 180 -24.29 5.16 -17.18
N GLU A 181 -24.06 4.59 -16.00
CA GLU A 181 -24.35 3.20 -15.66
C GLU A 181 -25.64 3.09 -14.83
N ILE A 182 -26.31 1.93 -14.91
CA ILE A 182 -27.53 1.64 -14.16
C ILE A 182 -27.21 0.59 -13.08
N SER A 183 -27.28 1.00 -11.81
CA SER A 183 -27.23 0.13 -10.63
C SER A 183 -28.64 -0.26 -10.20
N GLU A 184 -29.03 -1.52 -10.41
CA GLU A 184 -30.34 -1.98 -9.93
C GLU A 184 -30.36 -2.26 -8.42
N GLY A 185 -31.36 -1.73 -7.71
CA GLY A 185 -31.60 -2.05 -6.30
C GLY A 185 -30.96 -1.10 -5.27
N GLU A 186 -30.06 -0.21 -5.69
CA GLU A 186 -29.35 0.73 -4.80
C GLU A 186 -30.12 2.06 -4.56
N GLY A 187 -31.30 2.23 -5.17
CA GLY A 187 -32.13 3.42 -5.00
C GLY A 187 -32.73 3.50 -3.58
N ALA A 188 -32.96 4.70 -3.06
CA ALA A 188 -33.56 4.82 -1.73
C ALA A 188 -35.05 4.49 -1.74
N PHE A 189 -35.62 4.28 -0.56
CA PHE A 189 -37.01 3.84 -0.39
C PHE A 189 -38.06 4.82 -0.92
N TYR A 190 -37.71 6.11 -1.05
CA TYR A 190 -38.62 7.21 -1.44
C TYR A 190 -38.43 7.71 -2.88
N GLY A 191 -37.42 7.23 -3.62
CA GLY A 191 -37.21 7.67 -4.99
C GLY A 191 -35.87 7.26 -5.62
N PRO A 192 -35.78 7.29 -6.96
CA PRO A 192 -34.54 7.07 -7.69
C PRO A 192 -33.57 8.25 -7.50
N LYS A 193 -32.28 7.98 -7.68
CA LYS A 193 -31.21 8.98 -7.54
C LYS A 193 -30.17 8.86 -8.66
N ILE A 194 -29.58 10.01 -8.98
CA ILE A 194 -28.35 10.14 -9.75
C ILE A 194 -27.21 10.24 -8.74
N GLU A 195 -26.21 9.40 -8.90
CA GLU A 195 -25.00 9.40 -8.09
C GLU A 195 -23.79 9.79 -8.93
N TYR A 196 -23.04 10.76 -8.43
CA TYR A 196 -21.77 11.16 -8.99
C TYR A 196 -20.67 10.38 -8.29
N THR A 197 -20.08 9.44 -9.01
CA THR A 197 -18.96 8.64 -8.53
C THR A 197 -17.68 9.19 -9.11
N LEU A 198 -16.75 9.57 -8.24
CA LEU A 198 -15.40 9.98 -8.59
C LEU A 198 -14.45 8.81 -8.36
N LYS A 199 -13.50 8.64 -9.27
CA LYS A 199 -12.39 7.71 -9.09
C LYS A 199 -11.23 8.50 -8.49
N ASP A 200 -10.70 8.05 -7.36
CA ASP A 200 -9.51 8.68 -6.78
C ASP A 200 -8.23 8.28 -7.56
N ALA A 201 -7.09 8.88 -7.19
CA ALA A 201 -5.79 8.65 -7.83
C ALA A 201 -5.30 7.18 -7.77
N ILE A 202 -5.95 6.33 -6.96
CA ILE A 202 -5.59 4.92 -6.73
C ILE A 202 -6.69 3.96 -7.17
N GLY A 203 -7.72 4.50 -7.83
CA GLY A 203 -8.75 3.75 -8.52
C GLY A 203 -9.95 3.30 -7.68
N ARG A 204 -10.08 3.77 -6.43
CA ARG A 204 -11.30 3.54 -5.64
C ARG A 204 -12.41 4.47 -6.10
N HIS A 205 -13.63 3.95 -6.03
CA HIS A 205 -14.83 4.70 -6.37
C HIS A 205 -15.42 5.34 -5.12
N TRP A 206 -15.53 6.66 -5.15
CA TRP A 206 -16.14 7.46 -4.10
C TRP A 206 -17.45 8.04 -4.59
N GLN A 207 -18.52 7.75 -3.87
CA GLN A 207 -19.78 8.46 -4.04
C GLN A 207 -19.66 9.83 -3.38
N CYS A 208 -19.73 10.88 -4.20
CA CYS A 208 -19.65 12.27 -3.74
C CYS A 208 -21.02 12.91 -3.84
N GLY A 209 -21.38 13.32 -5.05
CA GLY A 209 -22.63 14.03 -5.29
C GLY A 209 -23.82 13.09 -5.44
N THR A 210 -24.99 13.60 -5.10
CA THR A 210 -26.28 12.93 -5.34
C THR A 210 -27.31 13.96 -5.75
N ILE A 211 -28.17 13.61 -6.71
CA ILE A 211 -29.43 14.28 -6.98
C ILE A 211 -30.52 13.23 -6.86
N GLN A 212 -31.40 13.42 -5.89
CA GLN A 212 -32.41 12.44 -5.56
C GLN A 212 -33.80 13.06 -5.57
N VAL A 213 -34.72 12.35 -6.21
CA VAL A 213 -36.12 12.77 -6.30
C VAL A 213 -36.90 12.15 -5.16
N ASP A 214 -37.76 12.94 -4.50
CA ASP A 214 -38.60 12.50 -3.39
C ASP A 214 -40.04 12.96 -3.60
N PHE A 215 -40.93 11.97 -3.70
CA PHE A 215 -42.39 12.16 -3.82
C PHE A 215 -43.14 11.89 -2.52
N SER A 216 -42.46 11.34 -1.51
CA SER A 216 -43.08 10.84 -0.29
C SER A 216 -43.04 11.90 0.82
N MET A 217 -41.87 12.48 1.06
CA MET A 217 -41.68 13.40 2.19
C MET A 217 -42.50 14.69 2.09
N PRO A 218 -42.66 15.33 0.91
CA PRO A 218 -43.51 16.53 0.79
C PRO A 218 -44.95 16.29 1.23
N ALA A 219 -45.54 15.16 0.80
CA ALA A 219 -46.90 14.78 1.20
C ALA A 219 -46.99 14.52 2.72
N ARG A 220 -46.00 13.86 3.31
CA ARG A 220 -45.97 13.57 4.76
C ARG A 220 -45.82 14.81 5.63
N LEU A 221 -45.10 15.82 5.14
CA LEU A 221 -44.90 17.08 5.85
C LEU A 221 -46.01 18.11 5.59
N GLY A 222 -47.01 17.76 4.75
CA GLY A 222 -48.09 18.68 4.38
C GLY A 222 -47.66 19.83 3.47
N ALA A 223 -46.56 19.67 2.71
CA ALA A 223 -46.12 20.68 1.77
C ALA A 223 -47.11 20.78 0.58
N GLU A 224 -47.60 21.99 0.31
CA GLU A 224 -48.54 22.27 -0.76
C GLU A 224 -48.18 23.58 -1.48
N TYR A 225 -48.56 23.67 -2.76
CA TYR A 225 -48.55 24.90 -3.55
C TYR A 225 -49.84 24.98 -4.38
N VAL A 226 -50.16 26.18 -4.88
CA VAL A 226 -51.31 26.41 -5.75
C VAL A 226 -50.83 26.43 -7.20
N ASP A 227 -51.42 25.60 -8.05
CA ASP A 227 -51.09 25.54 -9.48
C ASP A 227 -51.81 26.63 -10.30
N ALA A 228 -51.55 26.69 -11.61
CA ALA A 228 -52.15 27.67 -12.50
C ALA A 228 -53.68 27.52 -12.68
N GLN A 229 -54.27 26.43 -12.17
CA GLN A 229 -55.70 26.15 -12.18
C GLN A 229 -56.33 26.36 -10.79
N ASP A 230 -55.62 27.05 -9.88
CA ASP A 230 -56.04 27.32 -8.50
C ASP A 230 -56.26 26.04 -7.66
N GLN A 231 -55.60 24.93 -8.03
CA GLN A 231 -55.68 23.66 -7.31
C GLN A 231 -54.50 23.50 -6.36
N ARG A 232 -54.77 23.01 -5.14
CA ARG A 232 -53.72 22.61 -4.19
C ARG A 232 -53.02 21.35 -4.70
N ARG A 233 -51.71 21.43 -4.88
CA ARG A 233 -50.85 20.35 -5.36
C ARG A 233 -49.69 20.13 -4.40
N VAL A 234 -49.21 18.89 -4.33
CA VAL A 234 -48.01 18.53 -3.57
C VAL A 234 -46.78 18.76 -4.47
N PRO A 235 -45.75 19.51 -4.01
CA PRO A 235 -44.54 19.72 -4.79
C PRO A 235 -43.67 18.46 -4.79
N VAL A 236 -42.85 18.29 -5.83
CA VAL A 236 -41.78 17.30 -5.88
C VAL A 236 -40.54 17.89 -5.20
N MET A 237 -39.92 17.15 -4.30
CA MET A 237 -38.70 17.60 -3.63
C MET A 237 -37.46 16.96 -4.24
N LEU A 238 -36.42 17.76 -4.46
CA LEU A 238 -35.12 17.31 -4.95
C LEU A 238 -34.07 17.49 -3.85
N HIS A 239 -33.56 16.38 -3.34
CA HIS A 239 -32.42 16.38 -2.42
C HIS A 239 -31.15 16.42 -3.25
N ARG A 240 -30.25 17.37 -2.96
CA ARG A 240 -28.98 17.49 -3.69
C ARG A 240 -27.79 17.71 -2.77
N ALA A 241 -26.69 17.05 -3.10
CA ALA A 241 -25.37 17.37 -2.59
C ALA A 241 -24.39 17.29 -3.77
N ILE A 242 -23.52 18.30 -3.91
CA ILE A 242 -22.52 18.30 -4.99
C ILE A 242 -21.27 17.54 -4.56
N LEU A 243 -20.76 17.86 -3.37
CA LEU A 243 -19.53 17.29 -2.82
C LEU A 243 -19.78 16.12 -1.86
N GLY A 244 -21.04 15.91 -1.44
CA GLY A 244 -21.38 14.99 -0.37
C GLY A 244 -21.05 15.57 1.01
N SER A 245 -20.58 14.74 1.93
CA SER A 245 -20.06 15.18 3.25
C SER A 245 -18.71 15.88 3.06
N PHE A 246 -18.50 16.97 3.80
CA PHE A 246 -17.25 17.72 3.76
C PHE A 246 -16.07 16.88 4.26
N GLU A 247 -16.28 16.07 5.30
CA GLU A 247 -15.28 15.17 5.87
C GLU A 247 -14.79 14.18 4.81
N ARG A 248 -15.71 13.52 4.09
CA ARG A 248 -15.35 12.60 3.01
C ARG A 248 -14.65 13.34 1.88
N PHE A 249 -15.14 14.52 1.49
CA PHE A 249 -14.54 15.28 0.41
C PHE A 249 -13.11 15.77 0.73
N ILE A 250 -12.86 16.20 1.97
CA ILE A 250 -11.52 16.56 2.44
C ILE A 250 -10.61 15.35 2.44
N GLY A 251 -11.06 14.20 2.97
CA GLY A 251 -10.30 12.95 2.92
C GLY A 251 -9.89 12.58 1.49
N MET A 252 -10.83 12.70 0.54
CA MET A 252 -10.53 12.48 -0.88
C MET A 252 -9.55 13.51 -1.46
N LEU A 253 -9.63 14.79 -1.09
CA LEU A 253 -8.70 15.81 -1.56
C LEU A 253 -7.29 15.55 -1.03
N ILE A 254 -7.15 15.19 0.25
CA ILE A 254 -5.89 14.82 0.87
C ILE A 254 -5.28 13.64 0.12
N GLU A 255 -6.06 12.56 -0.07
CA GLU A 255 -5.61 11.37 -0.80
C GLU A 255 -5.24 11.66 -2.26
N ASN A 256 -6.03 12.48 -2.95
CA ASN A 256 -5.80 12.84 -4.35
C ASN A 256 -4.53 13.68 -4.53
N HIS A 257 -4.20 14.52 -3.56
CA HIS A 257 -3.02 15.39 -3.58
C HIS A 257 -1.84 14.84 -2.77
N ALA A 258 -1.98 13.68 -2.12
CA ALA A 258 -0.98 13.11 -1.22
C ALA A 258 -0.50 14.12 -0.16
N GLY A 259 -1.45 14.85 0.45
CA GLY A 259 -1.18 15.93 1.39
C GLY A 259 -0.65 17.24 0.79
N ALA A 260 -0.15 17.24 -0.45
CA ALA A 260 0.34 18.43 -1.15
C ALA A 260 -0.80 19.24 -1.80
N LEU A 261 -1.67 19.80 -0.94
CA LEU A 261 -2.85 20.54 -1.38
C LEU A 261 -2.47 21.74 -2.27
N PRO A 262 -3.32 22.09 -3.26
CA PRO A 262 -3.15 23.32 -4.04
C PRO A 262 -3.02 24.54 -3.13
N ALA A 263 -2.23 25.53 -3.54
CA ALA A 263 -1.90 26.69 -2.70
C ALA A 263 -3.13 27.33 -2.03
N TRP A 264 -4.25 27.47 -2.73
CA TRP A 264 -5.47 28.06 -2.18
C TRP A 264 -6.17 27.21 -1.09
N LEU A 265 -5.93 25.90 -1.04
CA LEU A 265 -6.43 24.96 -0.04
C LEU A 265 -5.43 24.63 1.07
N ALA A 266 -4.14 24.88 0.85
CA ALA A 266 -3.11 24.53 1.81
C ALA A 266 -3.36 25.21 3.17
N PRO A 267 -3.34 24.48 4.30
CA PRO A 267 -3.62 25.05 5.62
C PRO A 267 -2.64 26.18 5.97
N GLU A 268 -1.42 26.09 5.46
CA GLU A 268 -0.38 27.10 5.57
C GLU A 268 0.22 27.34 4.18
N HIS A 269 0.23 28.61 3.73
CA HIS A 269 0.78 29.00 2.44
C HIS A 269 2.29 29.22 2.49
N VAL A 270 2.78 29.86 3.56
CA VAL A 270 4.18 30.31 3.68
C VAL A 270 4.65 30.24 5.12
N VAL A 271 5.81 29.63 5.37
CA VAL A 271 6.51 29.72 6.65
C VAL A 271 7.81 30.49 6.46
N VAL A 272 7.97 31.58 7.22
CA VAL A 272 9.17 32.42 7.19
C VAL A 272 10.14 31.96 8.28
N CYS A 273 11.24 31.32 7.89
CA CYS A 273 12.24 30.81 8.82
C CYS A 273 13.35 31.82 9.07
N CYS A 274 13.64 32.15 10.33
CA CYS A 274 14.83 32.94 10.67
C CYS A 274 16.11 32.08 10.61
N ILE A 275 17.22 32.65 10.14
CA ILE A 275 18.54 31.98 10.10
C ILE A 275 19.28 32.20 11.43
N SER A 276 19.12 33.39 12.02
CA SER A 276 19.69 33.82 13.30
C SER A 276 18.64 34.52 14.16
N GLU A 277 18.89 34.62 15.47
CA GLU A 277 18.04 35.38 16.39
C GLU A 277 17.94 36.86 15.99
N SER A 278 19.02 37.45 15.47
CA SER A 278 19.02 38.82 14.97
C SER A 278 18.07 39.05 13.78
N SER A 279 17.69 38.00 13.05
CA SER A 279 16.75 38.07 11.92
C SER A 279 15.29 37.80 12.32
N ALA A 280 15.02 37.55 13.61
CA ALA A 280 13.70 37.15 14.09
C ALA A 280 12.63 38.22 13.89
N ASP A 281 12.93 39.47 14.27
CA ASP A 281 12.00 40.61 14.14
C ASP A 281 11.63 40.86 12.67
N TYR A 282 12.63 40.74 11.77
CA TYR A 282 12.40 40.87 10.34
C TYR A 282 11.50 39.74 9.81
N ALA A 283 11.79 38.48 10.16
CA ALA A 283 10.98 37.33 9.77
C ALA A 283 9.52 37.47 10.24
N GLN A 284 9.30 37.98 11.45
CA GLN A 284 7.98 38.25 11.99
C GLN A 284 7.27 39.38 11.22
N SER A 285 7.97 40.45 10.88
CA SER A 285 7.42 41.55 10.07
C SER A 285 6.97 41.08 8.68
N VAL A 286 7.76 40.21 8.03
CA VAL A 286 7.42 39.63 6.71
C VAL A 286 6.17 38.75 6.82
N ALA A 287 6.10 37.88 7.82
CA ALA A 287 4.91 37.04 8.04
C ALA A 287 3.65 37.88 8.32
N GLN A 288 3.76 38.99 9.07
CA GLN A 288 2.65 39.91 9.30
C GLN A 288 2.20 40.61 8.01
N ASN A 289 3.13 41.06 7.17
CA ASN A 289 2.80 41.67 5.88
C ASN A 289 2.06 40.68 4.97
N LEU A 290 2.51 39.43 4.91
CA LEU A 290 1.81 38.37 4.17
C LEU A 290 0.39 38.11 4.70
N LYS A 291 0.21 38.10 6.03
CA LYS A 291 -1.12 37.99 6.65
C LYS A 291 -2.03 39.15 6.27
N LYS A 292 -1.52 40.39 6.25
CA LYS A 292 -2.29 41.57 5.81
C LYS A 292 -2.75 41.49 4.36
N MET A 293 -2.00 40.79 3.51
CA MET A 293 -2.36 40.52 2.11
C MET A 293 -3.33 39.33 1.94
N GLY A 294 -3.72 38.66 3.03
CA GLY A 294 -4.66 37.53 3.00
C GLY A 294 -4.02 36.15 2.90
N PHE A 295 -2.68 36.03 3.01
CA PHE A 295 -2.02 34.73 3.04
C PHE A 295 -2.03 34.11 4.45
N ARG A 296 -2.21 32.80 4.52
CA ARG A 296 -1.98 31.99 5.72
C ARG A 296 -0.47 31.80 5.90
N ALA A 297 0.17 32.74 6.60
CA ALA A 297 1.61 32.72 6.80
C ALA A 297 1.99 32.60 8.28
N SER A 298 3.11 31.96 8.60
CA SER A 298 3.69 31.94 9.95
C SER A 298 5.19 32.19 9.93
N SER A 299 5.79 32.32 11.12
CA SER A 299 7.23 32.52 11.29
C SER A 299 7.82 31.48 12.23
N ASP A 300 8.88 30.80 11.80
CA ASP A 300 9.63 29.84 12.63
C ASP A 300 10.89 30.49 13.21
N LEU A 301 10.76 30.94 14.46
CA LEU A 301 11.79 31.69 15.19
C LEU A 301 12.72 30.81 16.04
N ARG A 302 12.60 29.47 15.98
CA ARG A 302 13.38 28.56 16.84
C ARG A 302 14.89 28.67 16.59
N GLY A 303 15.72 28.50 17.61
CA GLY A 303 17.19 28.45 17.49
C GLY A 303 17.73 27.14 16.87
N GLU A 304 17.09 26.63 15.83
CA GLU A 304 17.46 25.37 15.18
C GLU A 304 18.18 25.61 13.85
N LYS A 305 18.96 24.61 13.39
CA LYS A 305 19.61 24.65 12.07
C LYS A 305 18.57 24.87 10.98
N ILE A 306 18.83 25.80 10.06
CA ILE A 306 17.90 26.14 8.96
C ILE A 306 17.52 24.91 8.11
N THR A 307 18.45 23.97 7.91
CA THR A 307 18.20 22.71 7.20
C THR A 307 17.16 21.84 7.90
N ARG A 308 17.14 21.84 9.24
CA ARG A 308 16.14 21.13 10.03
C ARG A 308 14.78 21.81 9.94
N LYS A 309 14.72 23.14 10.07
CA LYS A 309 13.47 23.91 9.87
C LYS A 309 12.87 23.65 8.49
N ILE A 310 13.68 23.71 7.44
CA ILE A 310 13.24 23.42 6.06
C ILE A 310 12.70 21.99 5.96
N ARG A 311 13.37 20.99 6.55
CA ARG A 311 12.93 19.60 6.51
C ARG A 311 11.59 19.38 7.23
N GLU A 312 11.39 20.03 8.37
CA GLU A 312 10.14 19.94 9.15
C GLU A 312 8.96 20.63 8.44
N HIS A 313 9.19 21.71 7.71
CA HIS A 313 8.14 22.39 6.93
C HIS A 313 7.92 21.80 5.53
N ARG A 314 8.83 20.93 5.06
CA ARG A 314 8.71 20.17 3.80
C ARG A 314 7.99 18.83 3.94
N VAL A 315 7.38 18.53 5.10
CA VAL A 315 6.77 17.22 5.40
C VAL A 315 5.70 16.78 4.38
N PHE A 316 5.13 17.71 3.61
CA PHE A 316 4.15 17.41 2.55
C PHE A 316 4.74 17.09 1.17
N ASP A 317 6.04 17.33 0.94
CA ASP A 317 6.71 16.69 -0.17
C ASP A 317 6.90 15.24 0.24
N ILE A 318 6.18 14.30 -0.39
CA ILE A 318 6.52 12.89 -0.36
C ILE A 318 8.03 12.82 -0.51
N ALA A 319 8.72 12.42 0.58
CA ALA A 319 10.16 12.27 0.62
C ALA A 319 10.54 11.10 -0.29
N THR A 320 10.46 11.34 -1.59
CA THR A 320 11.41 10.75 -2.51
C THR A 320 12.72 11.40 -2.13
N GLU A 321 13.60 10.64 -1.49
CA GLU A 321 15.02 10.95 -1.50
C GLU A 321 15.42 11.05 -2.97
N LYS A 322 15.27 12.24 -3.57
CA LYS A 322 15.74 12.54 -4.92
C LYS A 322 17.25 12.51 -4.83
N LYS A 323 17.81 11.35 -5.17
CA LYS A 323 19.26 11.10 -5.14
C LYS A 323 20.01 11.92 -6.19
N HIS A 324 19.32 12.33 -7.26
CA HIS A 324 19.88 13.02 -8.43
C HIS A 324 19.16 14.36 -8.60
N ARG A 325 19.91 15.42 -8.93
CA ARG A 325 19.34 16.71 -9.33
C ARG A 325 18.89 16.64 -10.78
N ILE A 326 17.75 17.24 -11.09
CA ILE A 326 17.18 17.22 -12.45
C ILE A 326 16.83 18.62 -12.95
N ASN A 327 16.97 18.83 -14.26
CA ASN A 327 16.52 20.03 -14.96
C ASN A 327 16.97 21.32 -14.24
N GLY A 328 16.02 22.21 -13.90
CA GLY A 328 16.28 23.47 -13.21
C GLY A 328 16.84 23.35 -11.78
N GLU A 329 16.94 22.15 -11.22
CA GLU A 329 17.65 21.91 -9.95
C GLU A 329 19.19 21.98 -10.14
N ILE A 330 19.68 21.82 -11.38
CA ILE A 330 21.10 21.93 -11.73
C ILE A 330 21.44 23.41 -11.94
N ARG A 331 22.11 24.02 -10.95
CA ARG A 331 22.39 25.48 -10.92
C ARG A 331 23.83 25.86 -11.29
N ILE A 332 24.61 24.92 -11.78
CA ILE A 332 26.00 25.15 -12.17
C ILE A 332 26.08 25.74 -13.58
N PRO A 333 27.16 26.47 -13.94
CA PRO A 333 27.23 27.14 -15.24
C PRO A 333 27.39 26.17 -16.41
N GLU A 334 28.23 25.14 -16.22
CA GLU A 334 28.64 24.19 -17.26
C GLU A 334 28.61 22.75 -16.73
N VAL A 335 28.24 21.83 -17.62
CA VAL A 335 28.13 20.40 -17.35
C VAL A 335 28.79 19.60 -18.47
N ARG A 336 29.31 18.41 -18.15
CA ARG A 336 29.67 17.44 -19.17
C ARG A 336 28.41 16.68 -19.58
N LEU A 337 27.94 16.87 -20.80
CA LEU A 337 26.67 16.32 -21.29
C LEU A 337 26.88 15.00 -22.06
N ILE A 338 26.03 14.03 -21.73
CA ILE A 338 25.85 12.80 -22.50
C ILE A 338 24.46 12.89 -23.15
N GLY A 339 24.40 12.71 -24.47
CA GLY A 339 23.15 12.74 -25.21
C GLY A 339 22.28 11.50 -25.02
N VAL A 340 21.15 11.46 -25.74
CA VAL A 340 20.09 10.46 -25.52
C VAL A 340 20.52 9.06 -25.96
N GLU A 341 21.36 8.96 -26.98
CA GLU A 341 21.88 7.70 -27.51
C GLU A 341 23.19 7.25 -26.81
N GLY A 342 23.66 8.04 -25.84
CA GLY A 342 24.89 7.77 -25.08
C GLY A 342 26.15 8.40 -25.66
N GLU A 343 26.01 9.23 -26.70
CA GLU A 343 27.05 10.04 -27.29
C GLU A 343 27.59 11.11 -26.31
N GLN A 344 28.89 11.33 -26.31
CA GLN A 344 29.51 12.36 -25.47
C GLN A 344 29.49 13.70 -26.21
N LEU A 345 28.61 14.61 -25.78
CA LEU A 345 28.44 15.94 -26.38
C LEU A 345 29.45 16.96 -25.83
N GLY A 346 30.29 16.56 -24.87
CA GLY A 346 31.36 17.38 -24.30
C GLY A 346 30.87 18.29 -23.18
N ILE A 347 31.57 19.42 -22.97
CA ILE A 347 31.22 20.41 -21.95
C ILE A 347 30.31 21.45 -22.59
N VAL A 348 29.12 21.63 -22.02
CA VAL A 348 28.10 22.56 -22.51
C VAL A 348 27.58 23.40 -21.36
N LYS A 349 26.99 24.56 -21.67
CA LYS A 349 26.30 25.38 -20.67
C LYS A 349 24.97 24.74 -20.29
N VAL A 350 24.57 24.88 -19.03
CA VAL A 350 23.30 24.28 -18.56
C VAL A 350 22.07 24.77 -19.33
N PRO A 351 21.92 26.05 -19.73
CA PRO A 351 20.80 26.47 -20.57
C PRO A 351 20.72 25.71 -21.90
N ASP A 352 21.86 25.46 -22.54
CA ASP A 352 21.92 24.72 -23.81
C ASP A 352 21.54 23.24 -23.59
N ALA A 353 22.01 22.65 -22.49
CA ALA A 353 21.64 21.28 -22.11
C ALA A 353 20.14 21.14 -21.79
N LEU A 354 19.54 22.14 -21.15
CA LEU A 354 18.10 22.18 -20.87
C LEU A 354 17.28 22.32 -22.15
N ALA A 355 17.72 23.17 -23.09
CA ALA A 355 17.09 23.31 -24.39
C ALA A 355 17.13 22.00 -25.19
N MET A 356 18.27 21.28 -25.16
CA MET A 356 18.37 19.95 -25.78
C MET A 356 17.45 18.93 -25.10
N ALA A 357 17.33 18.97 -23.77
CA ALA A 357 16.41 18.11 -23.03
C ALA A 357 14.95 18.32 -23.47
N GLU A 358 14.54 19.59 -23.60
CA GLU A 358 13.21 19.98 -24.06
C GLU A 358 12.96 19.58 -25.52
N GLN A 359 13.94 19.76 -26.41
CA GLN A 359 13.83 19.34 -27.82
C GLN A 359 13.61 17.83 -28.00
N HIS A 360 14.19 17.03 -27.11
CA HIS A 360 14.11 15.58 -27.14
C HIS A 360 13.03 15.00 -26.21
N ASP A 361 12.23 15.84 -25.55
CA ASP A 361 11.18 15.45 -24.59
C ASP A 361 11.70 14.50 -23.48
N VAL A 362 12.87 14.83 -22.92
CA VAL A 362 13.56 14.05 -21.87
C VAL A 362 14.06 14.96 -20.74
N ASP A 363 14.47 14.36 -19.62
CA ASP A 363 15.04 15.10 -18.49
C ASP A 363 16.57 15.23 -18.61
N LEU A 364 17.10 16.37 -18.16
CA LEU A 364 18.52 16.54 -17.85
C LEU A 364 18.79 16.04 -16.44
N VAL A 365 19.51 14.91 -16.31
CA VAL A 365 19.75 14.25 -15.02
C VAL A 365 21.23 14.30 -14.65
N GLU A 366 21.56 14.82 -13.46
CA GLU A 366 22.91 14.81 -12.90
C GLU A 366 23.26 13.41 -12.38
N ILE A 367 24.16 12.69 -13.06
CA ILE A 367 24.54 11.31 -12.69
C ILE A 367 25.78 11.32 -11.78
N ALA A 368 26.76 12.17 -12.07
CA ALA A 368 28.02 12.22 -11.34
C ALA A 368 28.30 13.65 -10.83
N PRO A 369 27.77 14.01 -9.65
CA PRO A 369 27.94 15.35 -9.07
C PRO A 369 29.39 15.64 -8.62
N ALA A 370 30.19 14.61 -8.37
CA ALA A 370 31.57 14.75 -7.91
C ALA A 370 32.58 15.01 -9.04
N ALA A 371 32.17 14.90 -10.30
CA ALA A 371 33.04 15.19 -11.44
C ALA A 371 33.18 16.72 -11.64
N VAL A 372 34.28 17.15 -12.25
CA VAL A 372 34.53 18.56 -12.57
C VAL A 372 34.79 18.71 -14.09
N PRO A 373 33.87 19.31 -14.86
CA PRO A 373 32.50 19.69 -14.49
C PRO A 373 31.58 18.46 -14.26
N PRO A 374 30.50 18.57 -13.48
CA PRO A 374 29.57 17.48 -13.20
C PRO A 374 28.99 16.84 -14.47
N VAL A 375 28.80 15.52 -14.44
CA VAL A 375 28.30 14.78 -15.60
C VAL A 375 26.77 14.70 -15.55
N CYS A 376 26.14 15.23 -16.58
CA CYS A 376 24.71 15.15 -16.80
C CYS A 376 24.40 14.33 -18.05
N ARG A 377 23.24 13.67 -18.07
CA ARG A 377 22.77 12.92 -19.24
C ARG A 377 21.31 13.25 -19.54
N LEU A 378 20.99 13.31 -20.83
CA LEU A 378 19.62 13.40 -21.33
C LEU A 378 18.96 12.02 -21.28
N MET A 379 17.93 11.84 -20.44
CA MET A 379 17.18 10.58 -20.37
C MET A 379 15.83 10.75 -19.68
N ASP A 380 14.94 9.77 -19.86
CA ASP A 380 13.73 9.63 -19.03
C ASP A 380 14.09 9.26 -17.58
N TYR A 381 13.88 10.20 -16.66
CA TYR A 381 14.22 10.02 -15.25
C TYR A 381 13.37 8.94 -14.56
N GLY A 382 12.10 8.79 -14.96
CA GLY A 382 11.19 7.78 -14.42
C GLY A 382 11.69 6.37 -14.75
N LYS A 383 12.02 6.13 -16.03
CA LYS A 383 12.55 4.85 -16.51
C LYS A 383 13.90 4.52 -15.88
N PHE A 384 14.78 5.52 -15.74
CA PHE A 384 16.08 5.36 -15.10
C PHE A 384 15.97 4.93 -13.63
N ARG A 385 15.10 5.59 -12.85
CA ARG A 385 14.86 5.22 -11.44
C ARG A 385 14.38 3.78 -11.28
N TYR A 386 13.48 3.35 -12.16
CA TYR A 386 12.97 1.97 -12.15
C TYR A 386 14.11 0.96 -12.41
N GLN A 387 14.97 1.23 -13.38
CA GLN A 387 16.12 0.38 -13.68
C GLN A 387 17.16 0.34 -12.54
N GLU A 388 17.45 1.49 -11.91
CA GLU A 388 18.33 1.54 -10.74
C GLU A 388 17.75 0.74 -9.56
N GLN A 389 16.46 0.90 -9.26
CA GLN A 389 15.79 0.16 -8.20
C GLN A 389 15.78 -1.34 -8.48
N LYS A 390 15.51 -1.75 -9.73
CA LYS A 390 15.57 -3.16 -10.14
C LYS A 390 16.97 -3.74 -9.94
N ARG A 391 18.02 -3.04 -10.40
CA ARG A 391 19.42 -3.46 -10.19
C ARG A 391 19.79 -3.54 -8.72
N GLN A 392 19.35 -2.58 -7.89
CA GLN A 392 19.61 -2.60 -6.45
C GLN A 392 18.86 -3.74 -5.76
N GLN A 393 17.63 -4.04 -6.14
CA GLN A 393 16.88 -5.19 -5.62
C GLN A 393 17.52 -6.51 -6.04
N GLU A 394 17.94 -6.65 -7.30
CA GLU A 394 18.68 -7.83 -7.78
C GLU A 394 20.02 -7.99 -7.05
N ALA A 395 20.74 -6.90 -6.80
CA ALA A 395 21.99 -6.91 -6.03
C ALA A 395 21.74 -7.31 -4.56
N LYS A 396 20.71 -6.76 -3.92
CA LYS A 396 20.31 -7.13 -2.55
C LYS A 396 19.84 -8.59 -2.47
N ALA A 397 19.12 -9.09 -3.47
CA ALA A 397 18.68 -10.48 -3.53
C ALA A 397 19.85 -11.46 -3.69
N LYS A 398 20.92 -11.04 -4.37
CA LYS A 398 22.17 -11.82 -4.49
C LYS A 398 23.09 -11.70 -3.26
N GLN A 399 22.84 -10.75 -2.37
CA GLN A 399 23.63 -10.56 -1.16
C GLN A 399 23.24 -11.60 -0.10
N LYS A 400 24.05 -12.66 0.03
CA LYS A 400 23.86 -13.67 1.08
C LYS A 400 24.05 -13.04 2.46
N ILE A 401 23.00 -13.03 3.28
CA ILE A 401 23.04 -12.54 4.66
C ILE A 401 23.77 -13.58 5.50
N ILE A 402 24.99 -13.27 5.92
CA ILE A 402 25.76 -14.11 6.85
C ILE A 402 25.09 -14.05 8.22
N GLN A 403 24.58 -15.18 8.72
CA GLN A 403 23.95 -15.26 10.04
C GLN A 403 24.96 -15.76 11.08
N ILE A 404 24.72 -15.41 12.35
CA ILE A 404 25.47 -15.98 13.48
C ILE A 404 24.60 -17.09 14.08
N LYS A 405 25.03 -18.35 13.94
CA LYS A 405 24.38 -19.53 14.49
C LYS A 405 25.00 -19.90 15.84
N GLU A 406 24.19 -20.17 16.86
CA GLU A 406 24.71 -20.57 18.18
C GLU A 406 24.68 -22.09 18.36
N VAL A 407 25.81 -22.68 18.77
CA VAL A 407 25.91 -24.09 19.14
C VAL A 407 26.35 -24.21 20.59
N LYS A 408 25.54 -24.92 21.40
CA LYS A 408 25.72 -25.01 22.86
C LYS A 408 26.35 -26.33 23.29
N PHE A 409 27.46 -26.24 23.99
CA PHE A 409 28.19 -27.37 24.57
C PHE A 409 28.08 -27.39 26.10
N ARG A 410 28.39 -28.54 26.70
CA ARG A 410 28.55 -28.70 28.15
C ARG A 410 29.96 -29.22 28.48
N PRO A 411 30.53 -28.90 29.66
CA PRO A 411 31.84 -29.41 30.06
C PRO A 411 31.93 -30.95 30.14
N GLY A 412 30.82 -31.62 30.50
CA GLY A 412 30.71 -33.09 30.52
C GLY A 412 29.88 -33.66 29.37
N THR A 413 30.04 -33.13 28.15
CA THR A 413 29.33 -33.65 26.97
C THR A 413 29.85 -35.05 26.62
N ASP A 414 28.95 -36.01 26.44
CA ASP A 414 29.28 -37.36 25.96
C ASP A 414 29.89 -37.30 24.54
N GLU A 415 30.78 -38.24 24.19
CA GLU A 415 31.48 -38.22 22.90
C GLU A 415 30.49 -38.30 21.71
N GLY A 416 29.36 -39.00 21.86
CA GLY A 416 28.31 -39.04 20.84
C GLY A 416 27.66 -37.66 20.60
N ASP A 417 27.26 -36.97 21.68
CA ASP A 417 26.64 -35.63 21.61
C ASP A 417 27.65 -34.57 21.13
N TYR A 418 28.93 -34.73 21.47
CA TYR A 418 30.01 -33.88 20.98
C TYR A 418 30.12 -33.96 19.45
N GLN A 419 30.16 -35.18 18.88
CA GLN A 419 30.27 -35.39 17.43
C GLN A 419 29.03 -34.87 16.67
N VAL A 420 27.82 -34.99 17.22
CA VAL A 420 26.61 -34.39 16.60
C VAL A 420 26.73 -32.86 16.54
N LYS A 421 27.13 -32.23 17.63
CA LYS A 421 27.27 -30.76 17.69
C LYS A 421 28.40 -30.26 16.81
N LEU A 422 29.51 -30.98 16.73
CA LEU A 422 30.62 -30.67 15.85
C LEU A 422 30.19 -30.72 14.37
N ARG A 423 29.40 -31.72 13.96
CA ARG A 423 28.84 -31.77 12.59
C ARG A 423 27.97 -30.56 12.29
N ASN A 424 27.19 -30.08 13.26
CA ASN A 424 26.40 -28.85 13.07
C ASN A 424 27.30 -27.61 12.93
N VAL A 425 28.38 -27.50 13.71
CA VAL A 425 29.37 -26.44 13.57
C VAL A 425 29.99 -26.45 12.17
N LYS A 426 30.44 -27.62 11.69
CA LYS A 426 31.00 -27.78 10.34
C LYS A 426 29.99 -27.38 9.25
N ARG A 427 28.75 -27.87 9.34
CA ARG A 427 27.68 -27.54 8.39
C ARG A 427 27.42 -26.04 8.29
N PHE A 428 27.30 -25.35 9.43
CA PHE A 428 27.04 -23.90 9.43
C PHE A 428 28.21 -23.09 8.85
N ILE A 429 29.45 -23.54 9.08
CA ILE A 429 30.63 -22.90 8.49
C ILE A 429 30.69 -23.12 6.98
N ASP A 430 30.39 -24.33 6.49
CA ASP A 430 30.32 -24.64 5.06
C ASP A 430 29.19 -23.87 4.35
N ASP A 431 28.08 -23.66 5.05
CA ASP A 431 26.98 -22.79 4.63
C ASP A 431 27.38 -21.30 4.64
N GLY A 432 28.59 -20.94 5.06
CA GLY A 432 29.12 -19.58 5.06
C GLY A 432 28.61 -18.70 6.21
N ASP A 433 27.98 -19.30 7.22
CA ASP A 433 27.54 -18.63 8.44
C ASP A 433 28.66 -18.56 9.49
N LYS A 434 28.57 -17.59 10.39
CA LYS A 434 29.43 -17.53 11.58
C LYS A 434 28.84 -18.40 12.68
N VAL A 435 29.68 -19.05 13.48
CA VAL A 435 29.23 -19.93 14.56
C VAL A 435 29.69 -19.41 15.91
N LYS A 436 28.73 -19.11 16.79
CA LYS A 436 28.97 -18.81 18.21
C LYS A 436 28.91 -20.12 18.99
N VAL A 437 30.05 -20.59 19.48
CA VAL A 437 30.17 -21.77 20.33
C VAL A 437 30.04 -21.33 21.79
N THR A 438 28.99 -21.77 22.48
CA THR A 438 28.71 -21.40 23.88
C THR A 438 28.81 -22.61 24.79
N LEU A 439 29.72 -22.57 25.76
CA LEU A 439 29.76 -23.50 26.89
C LEU A 439 29.10 -22.88 28.11
N ARG A 440 28.24 -23.62 28.82
CA ARG A 440 27.60 -23.15 30.05
C ARG A 440 28.06 -23.99 31.25
N PHE A 441 28.48 -23.31 32.32
CA PHE A 441 28.86 -23.94 33.59
C PHE A 441 27.70 -23.93 34.58
N ARG A 442 27.55 -25.00 35.38
CA ARG A 442 26.72 -25.03 36.59
C ARG A 442 27.54 -24.56 37.81
N GLY A 443 26.88 -24.10 38.88
CA GLY A 443 27.53 -23.36 39.98
C GLY A 443 28.82 -23.97 40.54
N ARG A 444 28.87 -25.29 40.76
CA ARG A 444 30.08 -25.99 41.24
C ARG A 444 31.15 -26.25 40.15
N GLU A 445 30.78 -26.15 38.88
CA GLU A 445 31.67 -26.35 37.71
C GLU A 445 32.44 -25.06 37.36
N MET A 446 32.08 -23.91 37.95
CA MET A 446 32.81 -22.65 37.76
C MET A 446 34.23 -22.68 38.33
N ALA A 447 34.56 -23.64 39.20
CA ALA A 447 35.91 -23.87 39.72
C ALA A 447 36.82 -24.60 38.71
N HIS A 448 36.27 -25.20 37.65
CA HIS A 448 37.02 -25.98 36.65
C HIS A 448 36.89 -25.37 35.25
N GLN A 449 37.23 -24.08 35.11
CA GLN A 449 37.18 -23.35 33.84
C GLN A 449 38.13 -23.95 32.79
N GLU A 450 39.21 -24.59 33.25
CA GLU A 450 40.19 -25.31 32.44
C GLU A 450 39.57 -26.45 31.61
N LEU A 451 38.50 -27.09 32.09
CA LEU A 451 37.78 -28.12 31.33
C LEU A 451 37.01 -27.51 30.17
N GLY A 452 36.40 -26.33 30.38
CA GLY A 452 35.70 -25.61 29.31
C GLY A 452 36.66 -25.08 28.25
N MET A 453 37.81 -24.57 28.66
CA MET A 453 38.85 -24.10 27.74
C MET A 453 39.36 -25.24 26.84
N ARG A 454 39.66 -26.41 27.43
CA ARG A 454 40.09 -27.60 26.68
C ARG A 454 39.08 -28.05 25.62
N VAL A 455 37.78 -27.97 25.91
CA VAL A 455 36.72 -28.33 24.94
C VAL A 455 36.67 -27.33 23.78
N LEU A 456 36.84 -26.03 24.03
CA LEU A 456 36.87 -25.03 22.94
C LEU A 456 38.14 -25.13 22.11
N GLU A 457 39.28 -25.41 22.73
CA GLU A 457 40.54 -25.67 22.03
C GLU A 457 40.44 -26.92 21.15
N ARG A 458 39.85 -28.00 21.67
CA ARG A 458 39.57 -29.21 20.88
C ARG A 458 38.68 -28.90 19.67
N ILE A 459 37.59 -28.16 19.85
CA ILE A 459 36.70 -27.75 18.75
C ILE A 459 37.46 -26.89 17.74
N ARG A 460 38.25 -25.91 18.20
CA ARG A 460 39.08 -25.04 17.34
C ARG A 460 40.01 -25.86 16.47
N ASP A 461 40.70 -26.84 17.04
CA ASP A 461 41.70 -27.63 16.33
C ASP A 461 41.01 -28.54 15.29
N GLU A 462 39.87 -29.16 15.63
CA GLU A 462 39.10 -30.03 14.72
C GLU A 462 38.38 -29.30 13.58
N VAL A 463 38.18 -27.97 13.67
CA VAL A 463 37.58 -27.13 12.62
C VAL A 463 38.55 -26.11 12.02
N SER A 464 39.84 -26.18 12.37
CA SER A 464 40.88 -25.23 11.99
C SER A 464 41.09 -25.12 10.46
N GLU A 465 40.81 -26.19 9.71
CA GLU A 465 40.95 -26.23 8.25
C GLU A 465 39.88 -25.40 7.53
N ILE A 466 38.66 -25.33 8.09
CA ILE A 466 37.49 -24.71 7.43
C ILE A 466 37.16 -23.30 7.97
N CYS A 467 37.67 -22.93 9.14
CA CYS A 467 37.34 -21.66 9.78
C CYS A 467 38.53 -20.94 10.40
N GLN A 468 38.30 -19.70 10.81
CA GLN A 468 39.21 -18.86 11.59
C GLN A 468 38.49 -18.41 12.87
N VAL A 469 39.25 -18.28 13.96
CA VAL A 469 38.71 -17.75 15.22
C VAL A 469 38.58 -16.24 15.10
N GLU A 470 37.35 -15.75 15.08
CA GLU A 470 37.05 -14.30 15.05
C GLU A 470 37.09 -13.70 16.47
N ALA A 471 36.63 -14.45 17.47
CA ALA A 471 36.74 -14.07 18.87
C ALA A 471 37.21 -15.27 19.71
N MET A 472 38.34 -15.07 20.41
CA MET A 472 38.91 -16.05 21.33
C MET A 472 37.94 -16.40 22.47
N PRO A 473 38.04 -17.61 23.05
CA PRO A 473 37.26 -18.00 24.23
C PRO A 473 37.27 -16.94 25.32
N LYS A 474 36.11 -16.37 25.64
CA LYS A 474 35.95 -15.39 26.72
C LYS A 474 34.83 -15.81 27.66
N LEU A 475 35.03 -15.55 28.95
CA LEU A 475 34.02 -15.78 29.97
C LEU A 475 33.00 -14.63 29.98
N GLU A 476 31.73 -14.97 29.78
CA GLU A 476 30.57 -14.08 29.87
C GLU A 476 29.64 -14.62 30.97
N GLY A 477 29.82 -14.15 32.21
CA GLY A 477 29.05 -14.59 33.37
C GLY A 477 29.27 -16.08 33.70
N ARG A 478 28.25 -16.92 33.50
CA ARG A 478 28.31 -18.39 33.70
C ARG A 478 28.57 -19.16 32.41
N GLN A 479 28.95 -18.47 31.33
CA GLN A 479 29.18 -19.06 30.03
C GLN A 479 30.57 -18.71 29.51
N MET A 480 31.14 -19.58 28.68
CA MET A 480 32.34 -19.31 27.91
C MET A 480 31.98 -19.37 26.43
N VAL A 481 32.39 -18.35 25.69
CA VAL A 481 31.94 -18.11 24.32
C VAL A 481 33.16 -17.99 23.40
N MET A 482 33.11 -18.68 22.26
CA MET A 482 34.06 -18.54 21.15
C MET A 482 33.28 -18.27 19.85
N VAL A 483 33.79 -17.40 18.98
CA VAL A 483 33.16 -17.13 17.66
C VAL A 483 34.08 -17.59 16.55
N LEU A 484 33.55 -18.44 15.68
CA LEU A 484 34.20 -19.00 14.50
C LEU A 484 33.60 -18.37 13.24
N ALA A 485 34.46 -17.99 12.30
CA ALA A 485 34.06 -17.46 11.00
C ALA A 485 34.64 -18.33 9.88
N PRO A 486 33.92 -18.55 8.77
CA PRO A 486 34.43 -19.31 7.63
C PRO A 486 35.69 -18.62 7.07
N ARG A 487 36.70 -19.41 6.69
CA ARG A 487 37.87 -18.85 5.99
C ARG A 487 37.40 -18.36 4.62
N LYS A 488 37.75 -17.12 4.26
CA LYS A 488 37.55 -16.64 2.89
C LYS A 488 38.38 -17.53 1.97
N LYS A 489 37.74 -18.26 1.04
CA LYS A 489 38.47 -18.86 -0.08
C LYS A 489 39.26 -17.73 -0.75
N ALA A 490 40.57 -17.90 -0.91
CA ALA A 490 41.34 -17.00 -1.74
C ALA A 490 40.71 -17.03 -3.13
N SER A 491 40.16 -15.88 -3.53
CA SER A 491 39.53 -15.64 -4.84
C SER A 491 40.56 -15.67 -5.95
#